data_AF-Q4S7L0-F1
#
_entry.id   AF-Q4S7L0-F1
#
_cell.length_a   1.000
_cell.length_b   1.000
_cell.length_c   1.000
_cell.angle_alpha   90.00
_cell.angle_beta   90.00
_cell.angle_gamma   90.00
#
_symmetry.space_group_name_H-M   'P 1'
#
loop_
_entity.id
_entity.type
_entity.pdbx_description
1 polymer ?
#
loop_
_entity_poly.entity_id
_entity_poly.type
_entity_poly.pdbx_seq_one_letter_code
_entity_poly.pdbx_strand_id
1 'polypeptide(L)'
;QLHGYRGKEPLGLQIFIGTADERILKPHAFYQVHRITGKTVTTTSFEKIVHGTKVLEIPLEPKNNMKAIIDCVGILKLRNADIELRKGETDVGRKNTRVRLVFRVHVPQPGGQHVSLQVASHP
;
A
#
# COMPACT_ATOMS: atom_id res chain seq x y z
N GLN A 1 12.49 3.39 -3.23
CA GLN A 1 12.94 3.88 -4.55
C GLN A 1 12.87 2.74 -5.54
N LEU A 2 12.46 2.98 -6.77
CA LEU A 2 12.49 1.98 -7.84
C LEU A 2 13.76 2.16 -8.67
N HIS A 3 14.54 1.10 -8.81
CA HIS A 3 15.76 1.08 -9.62
C HIS A 3 15.54 0.31 -10.92
N GLY A 4 16.30 0.65 -11.96
CA GLY A 4 16.29 -0.07 -13.25
C GLY A 4 15.16 0.30 -14.21
N TYR A 5 14.20 1.15 -13.81
CA TYR A 5 13.19 1.67 -14.73
C TYR A 5 13.79 2.72 -15.67
N ARG A 6 13.68 2.48 -16.98
CA ARG A 6 14.20 3.37 -18.05
C ARG A 6 13.09 4.10 -18.83
N GLY A 7 11.82 3.92 -18.44
CA GLY A 7 10.70 4.58 -19.09
C GLY A 7 10.62 6.07 -18.75
N LYS A 8 9.91 6.84 -19.58
CA LYS A 8 9.70 8.28 -19.40
C LYS A 8 8.42 8.60 -18.63
N GLU A 9 7.48 7.67 -18.60
CA GLU A 9 6.19 7.85 -17.94
C GLU A 9 6.30 7.62 -16.42
N PRO A 10 5.56 8.41 -15.62
CA PRO A 10 5.45 8.16 -14.19
C PRO A 10 4.74 6.83 -13.90
N LEU A 11 5.04 6.23 -12.75
CA LEU A 11 4.39 5.01 -12.28
C LEU A 11 3.64 5.26 -10.97
N GLY A 12 2.56 4.54 -10.73
CA GLY A 12 1.87 4.56 -9.43
C GLY A 12 2.54 3.63 -8.43
N LEU A 13 3.11 4.17 -7.35
CA LEU A 13 3.48 3.42 -6.16
C LEU A 13 2.24 3.22 -5.29
N GLN A 14 1.76 1.99 -5.25
CA GLN A 14 0.67 1.57 -4.39
C GLN A 14 1.19 1.20 -3.00
N ILE A 15 0.46 1.63 -1.99
CA ILE A 15 0.75 1.40 -0.58
C ILE A 15 -0.51 0.89 0.11
N PHE A 16 -0.41 -0.23 0.80
CA PHE A 16 -1.50 -0.76 1.63
C PHE A 16 -0.94 -1.44 2.87
N ILE A 17 -1.82 -1.73 3.83
CA ILE A 17 -1.45 -2.41 5.07
C ILE A 17 -1.58 -3.91 4.88
N GLY A 18 -0.49 -4.63 5.08
CA GLY A 18 -0.41 -6.08 5.01
C GLY A 18 -0.29 -6.73 6.39
N THR A 19 -0.53 -8.03 6.42
CA THR A 19 -0.24 -8.88 7.59
C THR A 19 1.26 -8.95 7.87
N ALA A 20 1.61 -9.08 9.14
CA ALA A 20 3.00 -9.32 9.55
C ALA A 20 3.45 -10.79 9.48
N ASP A 21 2.53 -11.72 9.19
CA ASP A 21 2.79 -13.16 9.03
C ASP A 21 3.90 -13.41 8.00
N GLU A 22 4.85 -14.27 8.35
CA GLU A 22 6.01 -14.59 7.53
C GLU A 22 5.65 -15.49 6.34
N ARG A 23 4.54 -16.24 6.42
CA ARG A 23 4.19 -17.23 5.39
C ARG A 23 3.44 -16.62 4.21
N ILE A 24 2.44 -15.78 4.48
CA ILE A 24 1.57 -15.22 3.43
C ILE A 24 1.33 -13.74 3.71
N LEU A 25 1.82 -12.90 2.79
CA LEU A 25 1.51 -11.48 2.77
C LEU A 25 0.14 -11.26 2.14
N LYS A 26 -0.83 -10.83 2.93
CA LYS A 26 -2.17 -10.44 2.48
C LYS A 26 -2.58 -9.10 3.08
N PRO A 27 -3.54 -8.37 2.50
CA PRO A 27 -4.09 -7.18 3.14
C PRO A 27 -4.57 -7.46 4.56
N HIS A 28 -4.21 -6.60 5.50
CA HIS A 28 -4.70 -6.71 6.87
C HIS A 28 -6.17 -6.30 6.91
N ALA A 29 -7.01 -7.06 7.59
CA ALA A 29 -8.43 -6.79 7.58
C ALA A 29 -8.88 -5.79 8.65
N PHE A 30 -8.21 -5.77 9.80
CA PHE A 30 -8.46 -4.81 10.88
C PHE A 30 -7.69 -3.49 10.75
N TYR A 31 -6.75 -3.37 9.82
CA TYR A 31 -5.96 -2.17 9.62
C TYR A 31 -5.97 -1.76 8.15
N GLN A 32 -6.17 -0.48 7.89
CA GLN A 32 -6.14 0.08 6.54
C GLN A 32 -5.17 1.25 6.46
N VAL A 33 -4.72 1.52 5.24
CA VAL A 33 -3.94 2.72 4.97
C VAL A 33 -4.87 3.93 5.15
N HIS A 34 -4.35 5.02 5.68
CA HIS A 34 -5.07 6.27 5.81
C HIS A 34 -4.28 7.38 5.14
N ARG A 35 -4.90 8.09 4.21
CA ARG A 35 -4.29 9.26 3.58
C ARG A 35 -4.18 10.38 4.60
N ILE A 36 -2.96 10.85 4.84
CA ILE A 36 -2.71 12.05 5.65
C ILE A 36 -2.57 13.26 4.73
N THR A 37 -3.20 14.36 5.13
CA THR A 37 -3.07 15.67 4.49
C THR A 37 -2.71 16.71 5.54
N GLY A 38 -2.01 17.77 5.16
CA GLY A 38 -1.62 18.82 6.08
C GLY A 38 -0.49 19.68 5.54
N LYS A 39 -0.15 20.76 6.25
CA LYS A 39 0.88 21.73 5.84
C LYS A 39 2.29 21.11 5.76
N THR A 40 2.55 20.08 6.56
CA THR A 40 3.84 19.37 6.61
C THR A 40 3.91 18.19 5.63
N VAL A 41 2.80 17.85 4.98
CA VAL A 41 2.74 16.76 3.99
C VAL A 41 3.00 17.34 2.62
N THR A 42 4.09 16.91 2.00
CA THR A 42 4.57 17.41 0.71
C THR A 42 4.26 16.45 -0.44
N THR A 43 4.04 15.18 -0.13
CA THR A 43 3.83 14.16 -1.15
C THR A 43 2.37 14.11 -1.60
N THR A 44 2.12 14.42 -2.87
CA THR A 44 0.82 14.17 -3.49
C THR A 44 0.51 12.68 -3.47
N SER A 45 -0.68 12.33 -2.97
CA SER A 45 -1.18 10.97 -2.99
C SER A 45 -2.65 10.89 -3.42
N PHE A 46 -3.14 9.69 -3.68
CA PHE A 46 -4.54 9.43 -4.01
C PHE A 46 -4.99 8.17 -3.29
N GLU A 47 -6.21 8.15 -2.80
CA GLU A 47 -6.78 6.98 -2.16
C GLU A 47 -7.74 6.28 -3.12
N LYS A 48 -7.66 4.96 -3.20
CA LYS A 48 -8.60 4.13 -3.96
C LYS A 48 -8.89 2.82 -3.25
N ILE A 49 -10.00 2.18 -3.63
CA ILE A 49 -10.35 0.84 -3.16
C ILE A 49 -10.07 -0.16 -4.28
N VAL A 50 -9.28 -1.19 -3.98
CA VAL A 50 -8.93 -2.28 -4.89
C VAL A 50 -9.31 -3.60 -4.22
N HIS A 51 -10.27 -4.33 -4.78
CA HIS A 51 -10.79 -5.59 -4.22
C HIS A 51 -11.13 -5.49 -2.71
N GLY A 52 -11.80 -4.40 -2.31
CA GLY A 52 -12.16 -4.15 -0.91
C GLY A 52 -11.00 -3.77 0.03
N THR A 53 -9.79 -3.61 -0.50
CA THR A 53 -8.63 -3.09 0.24
C THR A 53 -8.40 -1.63 -0.10
N LYS A 54 -8.26 -0.79 0.92
CA LYS A 54 -7.87 0.61 0.72
C LYS A 54 -6.39 0.69 0.35
N VAL A 55 -6.08 1.35 -0.76
CA VAL A 55 -4.74 1.52 -1.33
C VAL A 55 -4.49 3.01 -1.50
N LEU A 56 -3.34 3.47 -1.00
CA LEU A 56 -2.83 4.80 -1.29
C LEU A 56 -1.87 4.71 -2.48
N GLU A 57 -2.02 5.60 -3.46
CA GLU A 57 -1.16 5.68 -4.63
C GLU A 57 -0.37 6.98 -4.61
N ILE A 58 0.93 6.89 -4.86
CA ILE A 58 1.87 8.03 -4.93
C ILE A 58 2.55 7.97 -6.30
N PRO A 59 2.67 9.09 -7.04
CA PRO A 59 3.40 9.10 -8.30
C PRO A 59 4.92 8.93 -8.06
N LEU A 60 5.51 7.98 -8.77
CA LEU A 60 6.95 7.87 -8.95
C LEU A 60 7.32 8.50 -10.29
N GLU A 61 8.10 9.57 -10.23
CA GLU A 61 8.51 10.31 -11.41
C GLU A 61 9.98 10.03 -11.79
N PRO A 62 10.29 9.81 -13.09
CA PRO A 62 11.66 9.63 -13.55
C PRO A 62 12.57 10.82 -13.21
N LYS A 63 12.04 12.05 -13.25
CA LYS A 63 12.77 13.28 -12.89
C LYS A 63 13.28 13.29 -11.44
N ASN A 64 12.63 12.51 -10.57
CA ASN A 64 12.99 12.34 -9.16
C ASN A 64 13.69 10.99 -8.91
N ASN A 65 14.34 10.42 -9.93
CA ASN A 65 15.02 9.12 -9.86
C ASN A 65 14.11 7.98 -9.36
N MET A 66 12.81 8.04 -9.69
CA MET A 66 11.79 7.09 -9.23
C MET A 66 11.81 6.88 -7.70
N LYS A 67 12.08 7.97 -6.96
CA LYS A 67 12.09 8.01 -5.51
C LYS A 67 10.90 8.80 -5.00
N ALA A 68 10.22 8.26 -4.00
CA ALA A 68 9.20 8.94 -3.21
C ALA A 68 9.63 8.97 -1.74
N ILE A 69 9.32 10.07 -1.06
CA ILE A 69 9.34 10.18 0.40
C ILE A 69 7.93 9.85 0.87
N ILE A 70 7.79 9.05 1.93
CA ILE A 70 6.49 8.65 2.44
C ILE A 70 6.16 9.47 3.69
N ASP A 71 5.54 10.63 3.50
CA ASP A 71 5.09 11.54 4.56
C ASP A 71 3.54 11.64 4.65
N CYS A 72 2.83 10.93 3.78
CA CYS A 72 1.37 11.05 3.61
C CYS A 72 0.59 9.77 3.98
N VAL A 73 1.23 8.81 4.65
CA VAL A 73 0.65 7.51 5.03
C VAL A 73 0.47 7.40 6.53
N GLY A 74 -0.77 7.19 6.96
CA GLY A 74 -1.15 6.76 8.31
C GLY A 74 -1.71 5.34 8.32
N ILE A 75 -1.90 4.80 9.52
CA ILE A 75 -2.48 3.47 9.76
C ILE A 75 -3.78 3.64 10.55
N LEU A 76 -4.90 3.20 9.99
CA LEU A 76 -6.22 3.26 10.61
C LEU A 76 -6.63 1.89 11.14
N LYS A 77 -6.88 1.79 12.45
CA LYS A 77 -7.51 0.62 13.06
C LYS A 77 -9.02 0.68 12.85
N LEU A 78 -9.57 -0.39 12.28
CA LEU A 78 -11.01 -0.57 12.14
C LEU A 78 -11.58 -1.22 13.41
N ARG A 79 -12.81 -0.87 13.79
CA ARG A 79 -13.47 -1.49 14.95
C ARG A 79 -13.72 -2.97 14.66
N ASN A 80 -13.48 -3.81 15.66
CA ASN A 80 -13.58 -5.27 15.49
C ASN A 80 -14.99 -5.70 15.08
N ALA A 81 -16.01 -5.15 15.75
CA ALA A 81 -17.42 -5.45 15.45
C ALA A 81 -17.78 -5.17 13.97
N ASP A 82 -17.21 -4.11 13.37
CA ASP A 82 -17.49 -3.74 11.98
C ASP A 82 -16.84 -4.71 10.96
N ILE A 83 -15.78 -5.42 11.36
CA ILE A 83 -15.05 -6.39 10.52
C ILE A 83 -15.65 -7.79 10.64
N GLU A 84 -15.97 -8.20 11.86
CA GLU A 84 -16.63 -9.48 12.15
C GLU A 84 -17.95 -9.59 11.36
N LEU A 85 -18.74 -8.51 11.31
CA LEU A 85 -19.98 -8.43 10.54
C LEU A 85 -19.77 -8.53 9.00
N ARG A 86 -18.63 -8.05 8.49
CA ARG A 86 -18.38 -7.95 7.04
C ARG A 86 -17.64 -9.15 6.43
N LYS A 87 -16.72 -9.76 7.18
CA LYS A 87 -15.76 -10.73 6.65
C LYS A 87 -15.81 -12.11 7.32
N GLY A 88 -16.60 -12.29 8.37
CA GLY A 88 -16.61 -13.55 9.14
C GLY A 88 -15.23 -13.94 9.66
N GLU A 89 -14.35 -12.95 9.84
CA GLU A 89 -12.96 -13.19 10.21
C GLU A 89 -12.83 -13.60 11.68
N THR A 90 -12.02 -14.62 11.91
CA THR A 90 -11.81 -15.25 13.23
C THR A 90 -11.01 -14.38 14.21
N ASP A 91 -11.06 -14.73 15.50
CA ASP A 91 -10.32 -14.12 16.62
C ASP A 91 -8.80 -13.95 16.39
N VAL A 92 -8.21 -14.69 15.46
CA VAL A 92 -6.78 -14.59 15.13
C VAL A 92 -6.43 -13.21 14.56
N GLY A 93 -7.28 -12.66 13.68
CA GLY A 93 -7.07 -11.31 13.13
C GLY A 93 -7.31 -10.21 14.17
N ARG A 94 -8.17 -10.47 15.16
CA ARG A 94 -8.52 -9.55 16.25
C ARG A 94 -7.35 -9.27 17.19
N LYS A 95 -6.53 -10.29 17.47
CA LYS A 95 -5.36 -10.17 18.35
C LYS A 95 -4.09 -9.75 17.61
N ASN A 96 -4.09 -9.81 16.28
CA ASN A 96 -2.93 -9.42 15.48
C ASN A 96 -2.88 -7.90 15.31
N THR A 97 -1.99 -7.27 16.07
CA THR A 97 -1.72 -5.82 16.00
C THR A 97 -0.49 -5.50 15.16
N ARG A 98 0.23 -6.52 14.67
CA ARG A 98 1.45 -6.36 13.88
C ARG A 98 1.08 -6.24 12.40
N VAL A 99 1.63 -5.22 11.76
CA VAL A 99 1.31 -4.87 10.38
C VAL A 99 2.57 -4.54 9.61
N ARG A 100 2.52 -4.66 8.29
CA ARG A 100 3.59 -4.19 7.40
C ARG A 100 3.01 -3.17 6.42
N LEU A 101 3.82 -2.19 6.06
CA LEU A 101 3.57 -1.41 4.85
C LEU A 101 3.95 -2.27 3.66
N VAL A 102 3.02 -2.41 2.70
CA VAL A 102 3.27 -3.12 1.45
C VAL A 102 3.30 -2.12 0.33
N PHE A 103 4.41 -2.11 -0.40
CA PHE A 103 4.67 -1.26 -1.54
C PHE A 103 4.58 -2.09 -2.81
N ARG A 104 3.81 -1.63 -3.79
CA ARG A 104 3.66 -2.30 -5.07
C ARG A 104 3.71 -1.30 -6.23
N VAL A 105 4.39 -1.67 -7.30
CA VAL A 105 4.38 -0.90 -8.56
C VAL A 105 4.08 -1.85 -9.71
N HIS A 106 3.29 -1.37 -10.67
CA HIS A 106 3.02 -2.07 -11.93
C HIS A 106 3.79 -1.36 -13.05
N VAL A 107 4.74 -2.06 -13.65
CA VAL A 107 5.61 -1.54 -14.72
C VAL A 107 5.06 -2.06 -16.06
N PRO A 108 4.53 -1.18 -16.93
CA PRO A 108 4.05 -1.59 -18.24
C PRO A 108 5.19 -2.15 -19.09
N GLN A 109 4.91 -3.21 -19.85
CA GLN A 109 5.84 -3.86 -20.76
C GLN A 109 5.36 -3.68 -22.21
N PRO A 110 6.27 -3.80 -23.21
CA PRO A 110 5.88 -3.96 -24.60
C PRO A 110 4.84 -5.08 -24.75
N GLY A 111 3.78 -4.85 -25.52
CA GLY A 111 2.68 -5.82 -25.69
C GLY A 111 1.54 -5.71 -24.66
N GLY A 112 1.50 -4.65 -23.84
CA GLY A 112 0.36 -4.33 -22.96
C GLY A 112 0.29 -5.11 -21.64
N GLN A 113 1.25 -6.01 -21.40
CA GLN A 113 1.41 -6.69 -20.13
C GLN A 113 2.03 -5.77 -19.06
N HIS A 114 1.93 -6.19 -17.80
CA HIS A 114 2.53 -5.48 -16.68
C HIS A 114 3.40 -6.42 -15.85
N VAL A 115 4.58 -5.96 -15.47
CA VAL A 115 5.40 -6.60 -14.42
C VAL A 115 5.06 -5.94 -13.10
N SER A 116 4.72 -6.74 -12.09
CA SER A 116 4.39 -6.24 -10.76
C SER A 116 5.55 -6.50 -9.80
N LEU A 117 6.09 -5.44 -9.22
CA LEU A 117 7.11 -5.54 -8.17
C LEU A 117 6.47 -5.22 -6.83
N GLN A 118 6.74 -6.01 -5.80
CA GLN A 118 6.18 -5.84 -4.46
C GLN A 118 7.24 -6.05 -3.39
N VAL A 119 7.26 -5.18 -2.38
CA VAL A 119 8.11 -5.30 -1.19
C VAL A 119 7.29 -4.94 0.05
N ALA A 120 7.58 -5.63 1.16
CA ALA A 120 6.98 -5.33 2.46
C ALA A 120 8.03 -4.77 3.42
N SER A 121 7.64 -3.83 4.27
CA SER A 121 8.48 -3.32 5.35
C SER A 121 8.71 -4.38 6.43
N HIS A 122 9.54 -4.03 7.41
CA HIS A 122 9.53 -4.70 8.70
C HIS A 122 8.14 -4.58 9.38
N PRO A 123 7.74 -5.57 10.20
CA PRO A 123 6.55 -5.51 11.05
C PRO A 123 6.58 -4.39 12.09
#